data_AF-A0A7S0IIZ1-F1
#
_entry.id   AF-A0A7S0IIZ1-F1
#
_cell.length_a   1.000
_cell.length_b   1.000
_cell.length_c   1.000
_cell.angle_alpha   90.00
_cell.angle_beta   90.00
_cell.angle_gamma   90.00
#
_symmetry.space_group_name_H-M   'P 1'
#
loop_
_entity.id
_entity.type
_entity.pdbx_description
1 polymer ?
#
loop_
_entity_poly.entity_id
_entity_poly.type
_entity_poly.pdbx_seq_one_letter_code
_entity_poly.pdbx_strand_id
1 'polypeptide(L)'
;EMLMLGKRTPLGTAAAAEREGRDELQRSVDEYLRRFEADEELRLKEGDAAHNSMDADGFVLVTRKRKGRNSTSDGEVTVGTASEAASAAKAAKRAKKKVDSFDFYNFQRHERKREQLSQLREQFEADKAR
;
A
#
# COMPACT_ATOMS: atom_id res chain seq x y z
N GLU A 1 66.92 -9.75 35.32
CA GLU A 1 65.80 -10.54 34.78
C GLU A 1 64.59 -9.64 34.58
N MET A 2 63.93 -9.76 33.45
CA MET A 2 62.96 -8.83 32.90
C MET A 2 61.59 -9.53 32.88
N LEU A 3 60.66 -9.15 33.76
CA LEU A 3 59.29 -9.67 33.75
C LEU A 3 58.35 -8.58 33.22
N MET A 4 58.20 -8.57 31.90
CA MET A 4 57.17 -7.80 31.19
C MET A 4 55.80 -8.40 31.50
N LEU A 5 55.03 -7.71 32.34
CA LEU A 5 53.65 -8.04 32.66
C LEU A 5 52.77 -7.73 31.43
N GLY A 6 52.59 -8.72 30.56
CA GLY A 6 51.69 -8.65 29.41
C GLY A 6 50.23 -8.49 29.87
N LYS A 7 49.70 -7.27 29.77
CA LYS A 7 48.28 -6.98 29.95
C LYS A 7 47.49 -7.73 28.87
N ARG A 8 46.79 -8.79 29.25
CA ARG A 8 45.85 -9.50 28.36
C ARG A 8 44.67 -8.57 28.07
N THR A 9 44.58 -8.06 26.84
CA THR A 9 43.39 -7.36 26.36
C THR A 9 42.24 -8.37 26.20
N PRO A 10 41.02 -8.09 26.69
CA PRO A 10 39.92 -9.02 26.53
C PRO A 10 39.40 -8.95 25.09
N LEU A 11 39.47 -10.07 24.37
CA LEU A 11 39.02 -10.26 22.97
C LEU A 11 37.50 -10.09 22.76
N GLY A 12 36.75 -9.51 23.71
CA GLY A 12 35.29 -9.47 23.72
C GLY A 12 34.63 -8.12 23.44
N THR A 13 35.40 -7.04 23.27
CA THR A 13 34.87 -5.67 23.18
C THR A 13 34.24 -5.33 21.82
N ALA A 14 34.74 -5.91 20.72
CA ALA A 14 34.26 -5.59 19.38
C ALA A 14 32.79 -6.04 19.13
N ALA A 15 32.41 -7.23 19.60
CA ALA A 15 31.05 -7.74 19.46
C ALA A 15 30.05 -7.04 20.41
N ALA A 16 30.51 -6.35 21.46
CA ALA A 16 29.65 -5.53 22.31
C ALA A 16 29.35 -4.18 21.64
N ALA A 17 30.35 -3.53 21.05
CA ALA A 17 30.19 -2.27 20.32
C ALA A 17 29.25 -2.38 19.10
N GLU A 18 29.32 -3.49 18.34
CA GLU A 18 28.36 -3.73 17.25
C GLU A 18 26.92 -3.94 17.74
N ARG A 19 26.74 -4.53 18.92
CA ARG A 19 25.40 -4.69 19.53
C ARG A 19 24.85 -3.38 20.03
N GLU A 20 25.68 -2.54 20.65
CA GLU A 20 25.31 -1.20 21.10
C GLU A 20 24.83 -0.32 19.93
N GLY A 21 25.55 -0.33 18.79
CA GLY A 21 25.11 0.38 17.60
C GLY A 21 23.78 -0.13 17.01
N ARG A 22 23.50 -1.44 17.14
CA ARG A 22 22.22 -2.03 16.75
C ARG A 22 21.08 -1.61 17.67
N ASP A 23 21.33 -1.58 18.97
CA ASP A 23 20.34 -1.19 19.98
C ASP A 23 20.01 0.31 19.88
N GLU A 24 21.01 1.15 19.57
CA GLU A 24 20.80 2.58 19.30
C GLU A 24 19.96 2.80 18.03
N LEU A 25 20.26 2.06 16.95
CA LEU A 25 19.45 2.10 15.73
C LEU A 25 18.00 1.70 16.01
N GLN A 26 17.79 0.60 16.72
CA GLN A 26 16.44 0.14 17.07
C GLN A 26 15.67 1.21 17.85
N ARG A 27 16.31 1.84 18.86
CA ARG A 27 15.69 2.93 19.64
C ARG A 27 15.28 4.11 18.76
N SER A 28 16.15 4.53 17.83
CA SER A 28 15.84 5.63 16.91
C SER A 28 14.68 5.31 15.97
N VAL A 29 14.60 4.07 15.48
CA VAL A 29 13.51 3.60 14.62
C VAL A 29 12.20 3.55 15.41
N ASP A 30 12.23 3.00 16.62
CA ASP A 30 11.04 2.90 17.48
C ASP A 30 10.52 4.28 17.90
N GLU A 31 11.40 5.25 18.10
CA GLU A 31 11.02 6.64 18.38
C GLU A 31 10.42 7.32 17.15
N TYR A 32 11.04 7.14 15.97
CA TYR A 32 10.52 7.67 14.72
C TYR A 32 9.13 7.11 14.40
N LEU A 33 8.96 5.79 14.49
CA LEU A 33 7.67 5.14 14.22
C LEU A 33 6.59 5.62 15.18
N ARG A 34 6.90 5.77 16.48
CA ARG A 34 5.94 6.31 17.46
C ARG A 34 5.48 7.73 17.12
N ARG A 35 6.39 8.59 16.68
CA ARG A 35 6.05 9.96 16.26
C ARG A 35 5.19 9.94 14.99
N PHE A 36 5.60 9.14 14.00
CA PHE A 36 4.88 9.00 12.74
C PHE A 36 3.45 8.46 12.94
N GLU A 37 3.27 7.44 13.77
CA GLU A 37 1.95 6.88 14.09
C GLU A 37 1.06 7.92 14.79
N ALA A 38 1.63 8.70 15.73
CA ALA A 38 0.89 9.77 16.40
C ALA A 38 0.44 10.86 15.41
N ASP A 39 1.31 11.28 14.49
CA ASP A 39 1.01 12.27 13.46
C ASP A 39 -0.06 11.76 12.46
N GLU A 40 0.05 10.51 12.01
CA GLU A 40 -0.95 9.88 11.14
C GLU A 40 -2.31 9.74 11.83
N GLU A 41 -2.34 9.36 13.11
CA GLU A 41 -3.58 9.32 13.88
C GLU A 41 -4.25 10.69 14.01
N LEU A 42 -3.47 11.74 14.28
CA LEU A 42 -3.99 13.11 14.34
C LEU A 42 -4.61 13.51 13.01
N ARG A 43 -3.89 13.29 11.91
CA ARG A 43 -4.35 13.58 10.56
C ARG A 43 -5.61 12.80 10.16
N LEU A 44 -5.71 11.53 10.57
CA LEU A 44 -6.91 10.73 10.37
C LEU A 44 -8.11 11.30 11.16
N LYS A 45 -7.89 11.70 12.43
CA LYS A 45 -8.92 12.31 13.27
C LYS A 45 -9.38 13.66 12.71
N GLU A 46 -8.46 14.49 12.20
CA GLU A 46 -8.78 15.77 11.55
C GLU A 46 -9.59 15.57 10.26
N GLY A 47 -9.21 14.62 9.41
CA GLY A 47 -9.97 14.27 8.22
C GLY A 47 -11.38 13.79 8.57
N ASP A 48 -11.52 12.94 9.60
CA ASP A 48 -12.81 12.44 10.06
C ASP A 48 -13.68 13.54 10.70
N ALA A 49 -13.07 14.47 11.42
CA ALA A 49 -13.76 15.64 11.96
C ALA A 49 -14.28 16.56 10.84
N ALA A 50 -13.44 16.83 9.83
CA ALA A 50 -13.83 17.63 8.66
C ALA A 50 -14.92 16.97 7.81
N HIS A 51 -14.99 15.63 7.79
CA HIS A 51 -16.07 14.91 7.11
C HIS A 51 -17.39 14.88 7.88
N ASN A 52 -17.35 15.07 9.20
CA ASN A 52 -18.54 15.02 10.06
C ASN A 52 -19.07 16.41 10.45
N SER A 53 -18.35 17.49 10.12
CA SER A 53 -18.86 18.85 10.31
C SER A 53 -19.97 19.15 9.32
N MET A 54 -21.13 19.57 9.82
CA MET A 54 -22.25 20.06 9.01
C MET A 54 -21.94 21.48 8.52
N ASP A 55 -22.17 21.74 7.24
CA ASP A 55 -22.05 23.09 6.68
C ASP A 55 -23.14 24.03 7.23
N ALA A 56 -23.02 25.33 6.98
CA ALA A 56 -24.00 26.35 7.36
C ALA A 56 -25.43 26.05 6.87
N ASP A 57 -25.54 25.32 5.74
CA ASP A 57 -26.81 24.91 5.13
C ASP A 57 -27.30 23.52 5.62
N GLY A 58 -26.61 22.89 6.59
CA GLY A 58 -27.04 21.63 7.22
C GLY A 58 -26.75 20.34 6.43
N PHE A 59 -25.95 20.42 5.37
CA PHE A 59 -25.52 19.25 4.60
C PHE A 59 -24.16 18.73 5.08
N VAL A 60 -23.92 17.43 4.87
CA VAL A 60 -22.64 16.76 5.16
C VAL A 60 -22.03 16.25 3.85
N LEU A 61 -20.77 16.61 3.60
CA LEU A 61 -20.07 16.22 2.37
C LEU A 61 -19.65 14.73 2.42
N VAL A 62 -20.36 13.87 1.69
CA VAL A 62 -20.04 12.45 1.59
C VAL A 62 -18.82 12.25 0.68
N THR A 63 -17.62 12.24 1.26
CA THR A 63 -16.41 11.80 0.56
C THR A 63 -16.19 10.31 0.78
N ARG A 64 -15.73 9.61 -0.25
CA ARG A 64 -15.32 8.20 -0.09
C ARG A 64 -13.89 8.18 0.42
N LYS A 65 -13.67 7.66 1.64
CA LYS A 65 -12.34 7.26 2.12
C LYS A 65 -11.69 6.36 1.07
N ARG A 66 -10.68 6.86 0.36
CA ARG A 66 -9.94 6.09 -0.66
C ARG A 66 -8.98 5.14 0.06
N LYS A 67 -9.50 4.00 0.53
CA LYS A 67 -8.67 2.93 1.10
C LYS A 67 -7.77 2.37 -0.01
N GLY A 68 -6.46 2.64 0.09
CA GLY A 68 -5.43 2.02 -0.76
C GLY A 68 -4.90 2.84 -1.95
N ARG A 69 -4.99 4.18 -1.93
CA ARG A 69 -4.20 5.00 -2.87
C ARG A 69 -3.50 6.13 -2.13
N ASN A 70 -2.18 6.04 -2.07
CA ASN A 70 -1.27 7.04 -1.54
C ASN A 70 -1.67 8.41 -2.05
N SER A 71 -2.32 9.18 -1.19
CA SER A 71 -2.44 10.62 -1.32
C SER A 71 -1.36 11.18 -0.41
N THR A 72 -0.15 11.29 -0.95
CA THR A 72 0.84 12.24 -0.45
C THR A 72 0.24 13.63 -0.60
N SER A 73 -0.56 14.05 0.38
CA SER A 73 -0.76 15.46 0.66
C SER A 73 0.22 15.78 1.76
N ASP A 74 1.37 16.33 1.40
CA ASP A 74 1.99 17.48 2.07
C ASP A 74 3.32 17.76 1.37
N GLY A 75 3.36 18.92 0.70
CA GLY A 75 4.58 19.55 0.17
C GLY A 75 5.23 18.87 -1.03
N GLU A 76 5.08 19.47 -2.22
CA GLU A 76 5.91 19.18 -3.41
C GLU A 76 5.70 17.81 -4.07
N VAL A 77 4.44 17.51 -4.43
CA VAL A 77 4.16 16.48 -5.45
C VAL A 77 3.18 17.06 -6.47
N THR A 78 3.72 17.71 -7.50
CA THR A 78 3.05 17.95 -8.78
C THR A 78 2.90 16.63 -9.55
N VAL A 79 2.23 15.63 -8.98
CA VAL A 79 1.84 14.42 -9.72
C VAL A 79 0.38 14.55 -10.08
N GLY A 80 0.19 15.26 -11.20
CA GLY A 80 -0.94 15.12 -12.11
C GLY A 80 -2.29 15.13 -11.42
N THR A 81 -2.83 16.32 -11.20
CA THR A 81 -4.22 16.56 -11.61
C THR A 81 -4.33 16.02 -13.03
N ALA A 82 -4.80 14.77 -13.19
CA ALA A 82 -5.19 14.29 -14.49
C ALA A 82 -6.19 15.33 -14.97
N SER A 83 -5.77 16.15 -15.94
CA SER A 83 -6.54 17.31 -16.40
C SER A 83 -7.98 16.90 -16.57
N GLU A 84 -8.91 17.82 -16.41
CA GLU A 84 -10.32 17.53 -16.66
C GLU A 84 -10.51 16.82 -18.02
N ALA A 85 -9.65 17.14 -19.01
CA ALA A 85 -9.51 16.42 -20.27
C ALA A 85 -9.05 14.95 -20.16
N ALA A 86 -8.05 14.61 -19.33
CA ALA A 86 -7.64 13.22 -19.09
C ALA A 86 -8.69 12.39 -18.32
N SER A 87 -9.40 13.04 -17.39
CA SER A 87 -10.53 12.43 -16.66
C SER A 87 -11.74 12.24 -17.58
N ALA A 88 -12.05 13.23 -18.42
CA ALA A 88 -13.08 13.18 -19.45
C ALA A 88 -12.75 12.16 -20.55
N ALA A 89 -11.49 12.03 -20.97
CA ALA A 89 -11.07 11.00 -21.92
C ALA A 89 -11.25 9.58 -21.36
N LYS A 90 -10.94 9.37 -20.06
CA LYS A 90 -11.23 8.10 -19.39
C LYS A 90 -12.73 7.86 -19.23
N ALA A 91 -13.52 8.88 -18.92
CA ALA A 91 -14.96 8.79 -18.82
C ALA A 91 -15.61 8.49 -20.19
N ALA A 92 -15.17 9.16 -21.26
CA ALA A 92 -15.60 8.94 -22.64
C ALA A 92 -15.22 7.54 -23.13
N LYS A 93 -14.01 7.04 -22.81
CA LYS A 93 -13.62 5.65 -23.12
C LYS A 93 -14.50 4.63 -22.39
N ARG A 94 -14.88 4.91 -21.13
CA ARG A 94 -15.81 4.07 -20.36
C ARG A 94 -17.25 4.15 -20.90
N ALA A 95 -17.70 5.32 -21.32
CA ALA A 95 -19.02 5.52 -21.93
C ALA A 95 -19.13 4.83 -23.29
N LYS A 96 -18.13 4.98 -24.17
CA LYS A 96 -18.04 4.24 -25.44
C LYS A 96 -18.05 2.73 -25.22
N LYS A 97 -17.28 2.25 -24.23
CA LYS A 97 -17.28 0.82 -23.87
C LYS A 97 -18.65 0.34 -23.39
N LYS A 98 -19.41 1.17 -22.67
CA LYS A 98 -20.75 0.81 -22.17
C LYS A 98 -21.79 0.72 -23.28
N VAL A 99 -21.73 1.61 -24.28
CA VAL A 99 -22.66 1.64 -25.42
C VAL A 99 -22.40 0.47 -26.38
N ASP A 100 -21.14 0.07 -26.60
CA ASP A 100 -20.77 -1.11 -27.41
C ASP A 100 -20.95 -2.46 -26.68
N SER A 101 -21.20 -2.45 -25.36
CA SER A 101 -21.23 -3.66 -24.53
C SER A 101 -22.63 -4.16 -24.17
N PHE A 102 -23.64 -3.88 -24.99
CA PHE A 102 -24.78 -4.79 -25.09
C PHE A 102 -24.38 -6.02 -25.91
N ASP A 103 -23.28 -6.67 -25.51
CA ASP A 103 -22.89 -7.98 -26.01
C ASP A 103 -23.89 -8.98 -25.40
N PHE A 104 -25.02 -9.18 -26.08
CA PHE A 104 -26.17 -9.95 -25.60
C PHE A 104 -25.79 -11.38 -25.14
N TYR A 105 -24.62 -11.87 -25.52
CA TYR A 105 -24.14 -13.23 -25.28
C TYR A 105 -22.99 -13.32 -24.28
N ASN A 106 -22.99 -12.47 -23.25
CA ASN A 106 -22.02 -12.59 -22.14
C ASN A 106 -22.02 -14.00 -21.53
N PHE A 107 -23.18 -14.67 -21.46
CA PHE A 107 -23.26 -16.04 -20.94
C PHE A 107 -22.44 -17.03 -21.79
N GLN A 108 -22.47 -16.93 -23.12
CA GLN A 108 -21.68 -17.80 -24.01
C GLN A 108 -20.18 -17.63 -23.78
N ARG A 109 -19.73 -16.40 -23.55
CA ARG A 109 -18.32 -16.10 -23.25
C ARG A 109 -17.90 -16.66 -21.90
N HIS A 110 -18.77 -16.58 -20.89
CA HIS A 110 -18.53 -17.15 -19.58
C HIS A 110 -18.55 -18.68 -19.60
N GLU A 111 -19.47 -19.29 -20.36
CA GLU A 111 -19.53 -20.74 -20.55
C GLU A 111 -18.30 -21.30 -21.24
N ARG A 112 -17.89 -20.72 -22.39
CA ARG A 112 -16.66 -21.13 -23.08
C ARG A 112 -15.43 -21.08 -22.17
N LYS A 113 -15.29 -20.02 -21.37
CA LYS A 113 -14.18 -19.90 -20.40
C LYS A 113 -14.25 -20.98 -19.31
N ARG A 114 -15.44 -21.29 -18.82
CA ARG A 114 -15.64 -22.31 -17.78
C ARG A 114 -15.30 -23.70 -18.30
N GLU A 115 -15.74 -24.01 -19.52
CA GLU A 115 -15.44 -25.26 -20.21
C GLU A 115 -13.94 -25.42 -20.44
N GLN A 116 -13.27 -24.39 -20.97
CA GLN A 116 -11.80 -24.37 -21.13
C GLN A 116 -11.06 -24.64 -19.80
N LEU A 117 -11.52 -24.04 -18.70
CA LEU A 117 -10.93 -24.26 -17.39
C LEU A 117 -11.20 -25.67 -16.84
N SER A 118 -12.36 -26.27 -17.13
CA SER A 118 -12.65 -27.66 -16.75
C SER A 118 -11.72 -28.62 -17.48
N GLN A 119 -11.63 -28.48 -18.81
CA GLN A 119 -10.77 -29.30 -19.64
C GLN A 119 -9.30 -29.20 -19.21
N LEU A 120 -8.82 -28.00 -18.88
CA LEU A 120 -7.46 -27.81 -18.41
C LEU A 120 -7.20 -28.50 -17.05
N ARG A 121 -8.19 -28.48 -16.15
CA ARG A 121 -8.09 -29.18 -14.86
C ARG A 121 -8.05 -30.69 -15.04
N GLU A 122 -8.93 -31.23 -15.89
CA GLU A 122 -8.97 -32.66 -16.21
C GLU A 122 -7.64 -33.14 -16.81
N GLN A 123 -7.08 -32.39 -17.76
CA GLN A 123 -5.78 -32.68 -18.35
C GLN A 123 -4.66 -32.64 -17.30
N PHE A 124 -4.67 -31.63 -16.42
CA PHE A 124 -3.66 -31.51 -15.37
C PHE A 124 -3.75 -32.63 -14.34
N GLU A 125 -4.96 -33.07 -13.97
CA GLU A 125 -5.16 -34.21 -13.08
C GLU A 125 -4.73 -35.53 -13.73
N ALA A 126 -5.03 -35.72 -15.01
CA ALA A 126 -4.59 -36.89 -15.77
C ALA A 126 -3.05 -36.95 -15.88
N ASP A 127 -2.39 -35.81 -16.13
CA ASP A 127 -0.93 -35.73 -16.18
C ASP A 127 -0.30 -35.94 -14.80
N LYS A 128 -0.94 -35.49 -13.72
CA LYS A 128 -0.48 -35.75 -12.35
C LYS A 128 -0.60 -37.22 -11.93
N ALA A 129 -1.56 -37.94 -12.50
CA ALA A 129 -1.81 -39.35 -12.20
C ALA A 129 -0.96 -40.33 -13.03
N ARG A 130 -0.26 -39.84 -14.07
CA ARG A 130 0.76 -40.58 -14.81
C ARG A 130 2.10 -40.56 -14.09
#